data_AF-A0A957H1N0-F1
#
_entry.id   AF-A0A957H1N0-F1
#
_cell.length_a   1.000
_cell.length_b   1.000
_cell.length_c   1.000
_cell.angle_alpha   90.00
_cell.angle_beta   90.00
_cell.angle_gamma   90.00
#
_symmetry.space_group_name_H-M   'P 1'
#
loop_
_entity.id
_entity.type
_entity.pdbx_description
1 polymer ?
#
loop_
_entity_poly.entity_id
_entity_poly.type
_entity_poly.pdbx_seq_one_letter_code
_entity_poly.pdbx_strand_id
1 'polypeptide(L)'
;MLESLSAIPQTPLADLELFLLNLRYKEGRLVNVEGHRPQLLDDEAQVWVVYAGVVDLFAVPVQEGAVSGTRRHLFQAVPGQALFGLSSAENGFGLLASGSSGTQLLRIPRQRFWALAAELEFSAHIEAMIDNWVLQLTRALARRVPPKPDLLLNSVKPRILDAGEIVSTNEAVLWTQIRFGEATYFCQPELAFDHTAGNLPLTRFSWLASRLRTQLLTSDTAALLDSQEIEAALSYFHSRVKLIMGSNWQQDTAEELDRLQARAAAEQQTMEQALTRLRQPLAARATVPPPDASQTDQLMAALKPIGAALGLNFHPPHLTPAAATPAYEILEQIVRQSDVRTREVALRGAWWRQDGGPLLALTAAENRPVALIYQGRGYQIFDPLTHEYRPVDLAASVQLGPLAYSFYRPFPNSAVTLRDILRFSLQGNRDSFRLNLVVGALIALLGLLPPIATGLVFDHLIPEAQVNLLLQMGLGLLATALAMAILRTVRSLSLIRLLTQVDSSLQAATWDRLLKLPLTFFKEYTA
;
A
#
# COMPACT_ATOMS: atom_id res chain seq x y z
N MET A 1 19.02 3.87 -9.19
CA MET A 1 19.55 3.00 -8.12
C MET A 1 18.85 1.64 -8.20
N LEU A 2 18.94 0.98 -9.35
CA LEU A 2 18.24 -0.28 -9.70
C LEU A 2 19.18 -1.25 -10.46
N GLU A 3 20.49 -1.03 -10.40
CA GLU A 3 21.52 -1.84 -11.06
C GLU A 3 22.46 -2.44 -10.00
N SER A 4 22.01 -3.47 -9.28
CA SER A 4 22.93 -4.37 -8.54
C SER A 4 22.30 -5.70 -8.12
N LEU A 5 21.28 -6.18 -8.85
CA LEU A 5 20.66 -7.49 -8.62
C LEU A 5 21.41 -8.67 -9.29
N SER A 6 22.64 -8.47 -9.80
CA SER A 6 23.30 -9.43 -10.70
C SER A 6 24.50 -10.18 -10.12
N ALA A 7 24.63 -10.31 -8.80
CA ALA A 7 25.75 -11.03 -8.17
C ALA A 7 25.30 -12.22 -7.31
N ILE A 8 24.39 -13.04 -7.85
CA ILE A 8 24.22 -14.44 -7.42
C ILE A 8 24.62 -15.26 -8.65
N PRO A 9 25.52 -16.26 -8.54
CA PRO A 9 25.75 -17.18 -9.64
C PRO A 9 24.40 -17.81 -10.01
N GLN A 10 23.88 -17.46 -11.19
CA GLN A 10 22.70 -18.11 -11.73
C GLN A 10 23.13 -19.49 -12.18
N THR A 11 23.02 -20.47 -11.29
CA THR A 11 23.05 -21.87 -11.68
C THR A 11 22.00 -22.05 -12.78
N PRO A 12 22.32 -22.70 -13.91
CA PRO A 12 21.36 -22.87 -14.99
C PRO A 12 20.06 -23.48 -14.46
N LEU A 13 18.91 -22.92 -14.83
CA LEU A 13 17.60 -23.36 -14.35
C LEU A 13 17.39 -24.89 -14.51
N ALA A 14 17.98 -25.46 -15.57
CA ALA A 14 17.95 -26.89 -15.85
C ALA A 14 18.75 -27.74 -14.85
N ASP A 15 19.88 -27.24 -14.34
CA ASP A 15 20.71 -27.95 -13.36
C ASP A 15 20.00 -27.99 -12.00
N LEU A 16 19.32 -26.90 -11.62
CA LEU A 16 18.52 -26.84 -10.41
C LEU A 16 17.31 -27.78 -10.45
N GLU A 17 16.60 -27.85 -11.59
CA GLU A 17 15.49 -28.78 -11.77
C GLU A 17 15.95 -30.23 -11.65
N LEU A 18 17.09 -30.58 -12.27
CA LEU A 18 17.67 -31.91 -12.19
C LEU A 18 18.10 -32.26 -10.76
N PHE A 19 18.72 -31.30 -10.06
CA PHE A 19 19.10 -31.45 -8.65
C PHE A 19 17.86 -31.72 -7.78
N LEU A 20 16.82 -30.89 -7.89
CA LEU A 20 15.56 -31.06 -7.14
C LEU A 20 14.86 -32.39 -7.44
N LEU A 21 14.92 -32.85 -8.71
CA LEU A 21 14.40 -34.14 -9.11
C LEU A 21 15.17 -35.29 -8.44
N ASN A 22 16.50 -35.23 -8.46
CA ASN A 22 17.37 -36.23 -7.83
C ASN A 22 17.14 -36.28 -6.31
N LEU A 23 17.05 -35.12 -5.67
CA LEU A 23 16.74 -34.97 -4.25
C LEU A 23 15.38 -35.57 -3.89
N ARG A 24 14.36 -35.35 -4.71
CA ARG A 24 13.03 -35.96 -4.54
C ARG A 24 13.07 -37.49 -4.64
N TYR A 25 13.77 -38.04 -5.63
CA TYR A 25 13.74 -39.49 -5.88
C TYR A 25 14.62 -40.29 -4.92
N LYS A 26 15.72 -39.70 -4.44
CA LYS A 26 16.71 -40.42 -3.63
C LYS A 26 16.66 -40.09 -2.14
N GLU A 27 16.29 -38.87 -1.76
CA GLU A 27 16.67 -38.32 -0.45
C GLU A 27 15.53 -37.70 0.37
N GLY A 28 14.46 -37.21 -0.26
CA GLY A 28 13.45 -36.38 0.39
C GLY A 28 12.04 -36.97 0.40
N ARG A 29 11.31 -36.78 1.51
CA ARG A 29 9.87 -37.05 1.56
C ARG A 29 9.10 -35.78 1.19
N LEU A 30 8.24 -35.88 0.19
CA LEU A 30 7.43 -34.74 -0.26
C LEU A 30 6.24 -34.49 0.70
N VAL A 31 6.06 -33.23 1.10
CA VAL A 31 5.03 -32.76 2.03
C VAL A 31 4.31 -31.57 1.39
N ASN A 32 2.99 -31.65 1.30
CA ASN A 32 2.17 -30.55 0.80
C ASN A 32 1.99 -29.53 1.93
N VAL A 33 2.31 -28.27 1.65
CA VAL A 33 2.18 -27.15 2.60
C VAL A 33 1.36 -26.07 1.94
N GLU A 34 0.13 -25.88 2.41
CA GLU A 34 -0.82 -24.91 1.87
C GLU A 34 -1.33 -23.98 2.97
N GLY A 35 -1.99 -22.88 2.63
CA GLY A 35 -2.44 -21.87 3.61
C GLY A 35 -3.35 -22.40 4.71
N HIS A 36 -4.11 -23.47 4.42
CA HIS A 36 -4.99 -24.14 5.38
C HIS A 36 -4.30 -25.29 6.15
N ARG A 37 -3.06 -25.66 5.78
CA ARG A 37 -2.21 -26.66 6.44
C ARG A 37 -0.77 -26.13 6.55
N PRO A 38 -0.54 -25.09 7.35
CA PRO A 38 0.82 -24.57 7.55
C PRO A 38 1.66 -25.59 8.32
N GLN A 39 2.96 -25.64 8.01
CA GLN A 39 3.92 -26.54 8.63
C GLN A 39 4.81 -25.77 9.61
N LEU A 40 4.80 -26.16 10.89
CA LEU A 40 5.76 -25.65 11.87
C LEU A 40 7.12 -26.31 11.62
N LEU A 41 8.18 -25.51 11.56
CA LEU A 41 9.56 -25.96 11.34
C LEU A 41 10.30 -26.04 12.69
N ASP A 42 9.82 -26.87 13.60
CA ASP A 42 10.31 -27.01 14.97
C ASP A 42 11.42 -28.07 15.14
N ASP A 43 11.53 -28.98 14.18
CA ASP A 43 12.51 -30.07 14.19
C ASP A 43 13.87 -29.64 13.61
N GLU A 44 14.86 -29.37 14.48
CA GLU A 44 16.23 -28.99 14.09
C GLU A 44 17.00 -30.09 13.35
N ALA A 45 16.51 -31.34 13.39
CA ALA A 45 17.10 -32.46 12.66
C ALA A 45 16.63 -32.52 11.19
N GLN A 46 15.82 -31.55 10.74
CA GLN A 46 15.25 -31.53 9.40
C GLN A 46 15.55 -30.23 8.67
N VAL A 47 15.79 -30.38 7.37
CA VAL A 47 15.89 -29.28 6.42
C VAL A 47 14.78 -29.45 5.39
N TRP A 48 14.11 -28.36 5.06
CA TRP A 48 13.00 -28.34 4.13
C TRP A 48 13.42 -27.60 2.87
N VAL A 49 13.27 -28.20 1.70
CA VAL A 49 13.60 -27.54 0.43
C VAL A 49 12.31 -27.30 -0.35
N VAL A 50 12.11 -26.09 -0.85
CA VAL A 50 10.96 -25.78 -1.71
C VAL A 50 11.13 -26.52 -3.04
N TYR A 51 10.22 -27.43 -3.34
CA TYR A 51 10.25 -28.23 -4.57
C TYR A 51 9.39 -27.59 -5.66
N ALA A 52 8.18 -27.16 -5.31
CA ALA A 52 7.26 -26.52 -6.22
C ALA A 52 6.37 -25.50 -5.48
N GLY A 53 5.98 -24.45 -6.19
CA GLY A 53 5.17 -23.36 -5.65
C GLY A 53 5.98 -22.38 -4.81
N VAL A 54 5.27 -21.64 -3.97
CA VAL A 54 5.83 -20.54 -3.18
C VAL A 54 5.40 -20.69 -1.72
N VAL A 55 6.34 -20.46 -0.80
CA VAL A 55 6.16 -20.60 0.65
C VAL A 55 6.40 -19.26 1.32
N ASP A 56 5.44 -18.77 2.08
CA ASP A 56 5.65 -17.65 2.98
C ASP A 56 6.09 -18.17 4.36
N LEU A 57 7.20 -17.63 4.86
CA LEU A 57 7.76 -17.97 6.16
C LEU A 57 7.36 -16.92 7.19
N PHE A 58 6.83 -17.36 8.31
CA PHE A 58 6.37 -16.52 9.40
C PHE A 58 7.12 -16.82 10.69
N ALA A 59 7.48 -15.78 11.44
CA ALA A 59 7.81 -15.88 12.85
C ALA A 59 6.51 -15.94 13.65
N VAL A 60 6.41 -16.93 14.53
CA VAL A 60 5.22 -17.14 15.36
C VAL A 60 5.58 -17.43 16.82
N PRO A 61 4.83 -16.89 17.79
CA PRO A 61 4.86 -17.37 19.17
C PRO A 61 4.29 -18.80 19.24
N VAL A 62 4.95 -19.66 19.99
CA VAL A 62 4.59 -21.07 20.19
C VAL A 62 4.49 -21.34 21.69
N GLN A 63 3.34 -21.88 22.10
CA GLN A 63 3.08 -22.34 23.47
C GLN A 63 2.62 -23.79 23.41
N GLU A 64 3.24 -24.66 24.20
CA GLU A 64 2.91 -26.11 24.26
C GLU A 64 2.89 -26.80 22.88
N GLY A 65 3.75 -26.36 21.94
CA GLY A 65 3.84 -26.91 20.59
C GLY A 65 2.76 -26.40 19.61
N ALA A 66 1.86 -25.52 20.05
CA ALA A 66 0.86 -24.87 19.21
C ALA A 66 1.18 -23.39 18.97
N VAL A 67 0.84 -22.90 17.77
CA VAL A 67 0.98 -21.48 17.41
C VAL A 67 -0.04 -20.66 18.19
N SER A 68 0.42 -19.72 19.02
CA SER A 68 -0.41 -18.93 19.94
C SER A 68 -0.12 -17.44 19.79
N GLY A 69 -0.72 -16.80 18.78
CA GLY A 69 -0.62 -15.36 18.55
C GLY A 69 -0.53 -14.94 17.08
N THR A 70 -0.16 -13.68 16.86
CA THR A 70 -0.08 -13.07 15.53
C THR A 70 1.10 -13.65 14.73
N ARG A 71 0.88 -13.91 13.44
CA ARG A 71 1.94 -14.35 12.52
C ARG A 71 2.67 -13.14 11.97
N ARG A 72 3.99 -13.06 12.12
CA ARG A 72 4.80 -12.02 11.48
C ARG A 72 5.48 -12.58 10.25
N HIS A 73 5.17 -12.03 9.08
CA HIS A 73 5.86 -12.39 7.84
C HIS A 73 7.36 -12.05 7.95
N LEU A 74 8.22 -12.99 7.53
CA LEU A 74 9.67 -12.79 7.46
C LEU A 74 10.09 -12.58 6.00
N PHE A 75 9.88 -13.60 5.17
CA PHE A 75 10.19 -13.57 3.75
C PHE A 75 9.45 -14.68 3.01
N GLN A 76 9.53 -14.63 1.69
CA GLN A 76 8.96 -15.61 0.79
C GLN A 76 10.07 -16.47 0.17
N ALA A 77 9.88 -17.78 0.16
CA ALA A 77 10.79 -18.76 -0.41
C ALA A 77 10.23 -19.40 -1.68
N VAL A 78 11.11 -19.57 -2.67
CA VAL A 78 10.80 -20.11 -4.01
C VAL A 78 11.53 -21.44 -4.24
N PRO A 79 11.21 -22.21 -5.31
CA PRO A 79 11.83 -23.51 -5.56
C PRO A 79 13.35 -23.45 -5.56
N GLY A 80 14.00 -24.43 -4.93
CA GLY A 80 15.45 -24.48 -4.76
C GLY A 80 15.98 -23.78 -3.52
N GLN A 81 15.13 -23.14 -2.71
CA GLN A 81 15.55 -22.54 -1.44
C GLN A 81 15.31 -23.48 -0.26
N ALA A 82 16.24 -23.48 0.70
CA ALA A 82 16.15 -24.27 1.92
C ALA A 82 15.59 -23.45 3.09
N LEU A 83 14.82 -24.13 3.94
CA LEU A 83 14.27 -23.64 5.19
C LEU A 83 14.75 -24.58 6.30
N PHE A 84 15.48 -24.05 7.27
CA PHE A 84 16.02 -24.85 8.36
C PHE A 84 15.06 -24.86 9.55
N GLY A 85 14.91 -26.02 10.18
CA GLY A 85 14.14 -26.15 11.42
C GLY A 85 14.82 -25.41 12.57
N LEU A 86 14.02 -24.77 13.41
CA LEU A 86 14.42 -23.98 14.56
C LEU A 86 13.56 -24.38 15.75
N SER A 87 14.17 -24.95 16.80
CA SER A 87 13.41 -25.40 17.96
C SER A 87 12.76 -24.24 18.69
N SER A 88 11.46 -24.36 18.94
CA SER A 88 10.66 -23.39 19.67
C SER A 88 10.69 -23.58 21.19
N ALA A 89 11.34 -24.63 21.70
CA ALA A 89 11.23 -25.05 23.10
C ALA A 89 11.83 -24.06 24.11
N GLU A 90 12.90 -23.34 23.74
CA GLU A 90 13.66 -22.50 24.70
C GLU A 90 13.12 -21.07 24.81
N ASN A 91 12.66 -20.49 23.69
CA ASN A 91 12.31 -19.06 23.62
C ASN A 91 10.84 -18.80 23.28
N GLY A 92 10.02 -19.85 23.12
CA GLY A 92 8.60 -19.72 22.80
C GLY A 92 8.33 -19.12 21.42
N PHE A 93 9.30 -19.14 20.50
CA PHE A 93 9.14 -18.67 19.12
C PHE A 93 9.59 -19.74 18.14
N GLY A 94 8.82 -19.93 17.07
CA GLY A 94 9.12 -20.87 16.01
C GLY A 94 8.93 -20.25 14.62
N LEU A 95 9.27 -21.03 13.61
CA LEU A 95 9.04 -20.69 12.22
C LEU A 95 7.88 -21.49 11.64
N LEU A 96 6.96 -20.80 10.98
CA LEU A 96 5.79 -21.38 10.35
C LEU A 96 5.88 -21.18 8.84
N ALA A 97 5.91 -22.27 8.08
CA ALA A 97 5.84 -22.26 6.63
C ALA A 97 4.38 -22.39 6.17
N SER A 98 3.92 -21.47 5.33
CA SER A 98 2.57 -21.47 4.77
C SER A 98 2.63 -21.22 3.27
N GLY A 99 2.20 -22.20 2.47
CA GLY A 99 2.27 -22.12 1.01
C GLY A 99 0.98 -21.70 0.33
N SER A 100 1.09 -21.30 -0.93
CA SER A 100 -0.06 -21.19 -1.84
C SER A 100 -0.59 -22.59 -2.23
N SER A 101 -1.74 -22.66 -2.91
CA SER A 101 -2.33 -23.96 -3.31
C SER A 101 -1.37 -24.71 -4.25
N GLY A 102 -1.12 -25.99 -3.97
CA GLY A 102 -0.17 -26.81 -4.74
C GLY A 102 1.30 -26.64 -4.34
N THR A 103 1.61 -25.90 -3.28
CA THR A 103 3.00 -25.78 -2.77
C THR A 103 3.48 -27.07 -2.11
N GLN A 104 4.70 -27.48 -2.47
CA GLN A 104 5.32 -28.74 -2.05
C GLN A 104 6.72 -28.49 -1.48
N LEU A 105 6.98 -29.04 -0.29
CA LEU A 105 8.29 -29.05 0.36
C LEU A 105 8.87 -30.47 0.36
N LEU A 106 10.17 -30.58 0.15
CA LEU A 106 10.94 -31.80 0.41
C LEU A 106 11.49 -31.75 1.83
N ARG A 107 11.11 -32.71 2.65
CA ARG A 107 11.68 -32.92 3.99
C ARG A 107 12.90 -33.82 3.88
N ILE A 108 14.06 -33.32 4.31
CA ILE A 108 15.36 -33.99 4.23
C ILE A 108 15.98 -34.05 5.64
N PRO A 109 16.46 -35.22 6.11
CA PRO A 109 17.24 -35.29 7.34
C PRO A 109 18.50 -34.43 7.26
N ARG A 110 18.78 -33.63 8.29
CA ARG A 110 19.92 -32.70 8.33
C ARG A 110 21.27 -33.40 8.10
N GLN A 111 21.45 -34.59 8.66
CA GLN A 111 22.65 -35.40 8.41
C GLN A 111 22.86 -35.69 6.91
N ARG A 112 21.78 -35.94 6.16
CA ARG A 112 21.87 -36.18 4.71
C ARG A 112 22.12 -34.89 3.94
N PHE A 113 21.52 -33.77 4.36
CA PHE A 113 21.79 -32.46 3.78
C PHE A 113 23.29 -32.12 3.83
N TRP A 114 23.97 -32.37 4.96
CA TRP A 114 25.42 -32.17 5.07
C TRP A 114 26.23 -33.18 4.26
N ALA A 115 25.80 -34.43 4.15
CA ALA A 115 26.46 -35.41 3.30
C ALA A 115 26.42 -34.98 1.81
N LEU A 116 25.30 -34.43 1.34
CA LEU A 116 25.20 -33.86 -0.01
C LEU A 116 26.14 -32.65 -0.21
N ALA A 117 26.38 -31.87 0.85
CA ALA A 117 27.30 -30.75 0.80
C ALA A 117 28.76 -31.17 0.53
N ALA A 118 29.14 -32.38 0.94
CA ALA A 118 30.46 -32.96 0.69
C ALA A 118 30.59 -33.57 -0.73
N GLU A 119 29.48 -33.75 -1.46
CA GLU A 119 29.48 -34.26 -2.83
C GLU A 119 29.74 -33.10 -3.80
N LEU A 120 30.84 -33.15 -4.56
CA LEU A 120 31.25 -32.10 -5.52
C LEU A 120 30.17 -31.68 -6.53
N GLU A 121 29.25 -32.60 -6.87
CA GLU A 121 28.13 -32.32 -7.77
C GLU A 121 27.07 -31.40 -7.14
N PHE A 122 26.90 -31.46 -5.81
CA PHE A 122 25.82 -30.79 -5.09
C PHE A 122 26.30 -29.66 -4.17
N SER A 123 27.61 -29.59 -3.87
CA SER A 123 28.18 -28.60 -2.95
C SER A 123 27.78 -27.16 -3.28
N ALA A 124 27.85 -26.76 -4.55
CA ALA A 124 27.47 -25.41 -5.00
C ALA A 124 25.98 -25.08 -4.78
N HIS A 125 25.09 -26.09 -4.93
CA HIS A 125 23.66 -25.91 -4.66
C HIS A 125 23.39 -25.76 -3.16
N ILE A 126 24.08 -26.54 -2.32
CA ILE A 126 23.97 -26.46 -0.87
C ILE A 126 24.53 -25.14 -0.33
N GLU A 127 25.66 -24.68 -0.86
CA GLU A 127 26.23 -23.37 -0.55
C GLU A 127 25.21 -22.25 -0.84
N ALA A 128 24.64 -22.23 -2.05
CA ALA A 128 23.62 -21.25 -2.42
C ALA A 128 22.36 -21.32 -1.55
N MET A 129 21.96 -22.51 -1.12
CA MET A 129 20.82 -22.69 -0.20
C MET A 129 21.09 -22.09 1.19
N ILE A 130 22.30 -22.30 1.72
CA ILE A 130 22.73 -21.75 3.01
C ILE A 130 22.82 -20.22 2.92
N ASP A 131 23.45 -19.71 1.87
CA ASP A 131 23.63 -18.27 1.68
C ASP A 131 22.29 -17.55 1.56
N ASN A 132 21.36 -18.10 0.77
CA ASN A 132 20.02 -17.53 0.64
C ASN A 132 19.27 -17.56 1.98
N TRP A 133 19.36 -18.66 2.74
CA TRP A 133 18.72 -18.76 4.04
C TRP A 133 19.22 -17.68 5.01
N VAL A 134 20.54 -17.55 5.12
CA VAL A 134 21.20 -16.56 5.98
C VAL A 134 20.83 -15.15 5.54
N LEU A 135 20.96 -14.84 4.25
CA LEU A 135 20.67 -13.51 3.70
C LEU A 135 19.21 -13.08 3.91
N GLN A 136 18.25 -13.99 3.71
CA GLN A 136 16.83 -13.67 3.87
C GLN A 136 16.46 -13.50 5.35
N LEU A 137 17.02 -14.32 6.24
CA LEU A 137 16.82 -14.15 7.68
C LEU A 137 17.41 -12.85 8.19
N THR A 138 18.66 -12.52 7.86
CA THR A 138 19.27 -11.26 8.32
C THR A 138 18.49 -10.05 7.81
N ARG A 139 18.00 -10.10 6.56
CA ARG A 139 17.11 -9.08 6.00
C ARG A 139 15.80 -8.93 6.78
N ALA A 140 15.15 -10.04 7.10
CA ALA A 140 13.88 -10.03 7.83
C ALA A 140 14.03 -9.52 9.28
N LEU A 141 15.20 -9.72 9.87
CA LEU A 141 15.51 -9.32 11.25
C LEU A 141 15.98 -7.86 11.36
N ALA A 142 16.50 -7.28 10.29
CA ALA A 142 16.98 -5.90 10.24
C ALA A 142 15.81 -4.88 10.33
N ARG A 143 15.40 -4.53 11.55
CA ARG A 143 14.32 -3.55 11.80
C ARG A 143 14.75 -2.10 11.82
N ARG A 144 15.97 -1.84 12.28
CA ARG A 144 16.53 -0.49 12.37
C ARG A 144 17.15 -0.12 11.03
N VAL A 145 17.09 1.17 10.69
CA VAL A 145 17.88 1.71 9.59
C VAL A 145 19.32 1.27 9.81
N PRO A 146 19.95 0.56 8.85
CA PRO A 146 21.31 0.10 9.03
C PRO A 146 22.20 1.31 9.28
N PRO A 147 23.04 1.29 10.33
CA PRO A 147 24.01 2.36 10.55
C PRO A 147 24.94 2.45 9.35
N LYS A 148 25.45 3.65 9.06
CA LYS A 148 26.46 3.81 8.02
C LYS A 148 27.70 3.02 8.46
N PRO A 149 28.13 2.00 7.70
CA PRO A 149 29.30 1.22 8.08
C PRO A 149 30.56 2.07 7.90
N ASP A 150 31.45 2.03 8.88
CA ASP A 150 32.78 2.63 8.80
C ASP A 150 33.68 1.83 7.85
N LEU A 151 33.46 0.50 7.80
CA LEU A 151 34.18 -0.42 6.94
C LEU A 151 33.24 -1.39 6.21
N LEU A 152 33.49 -1.59 4.91
CA LEU A 152 32.88 -2.65 4.12
C LEU A 152 33.90 -3.74 3.82
N LEU A 153 33.62 -4.96 4.28
CA LEU A 153 34.41 -6.15 4.00
C LEU A 153 34.06 -6.67 2.60
N ASN A 154 35.05 -6.70 1.72
CA ASN A 154 34.91 -7.15 0.32
C ASN A 154 35.84 -8.32 -0.02
N SER A 155 36.41 -8.99 0.99
CA SER A 155 37.35 -10.10 0.77
C SER A 155 37.55 -10.91 2.03
N VAL A 156 37.79 -12.22 1.86
CA VAL A 156 38.25 -13.18 2.86
C VAL A 156 39.68 -12.82 3.32
N LYS A 157 39.81 -11.86 4.24
CA LYS A 157 41.08 -11.42 4.84
C LYS A 157 40.91 -11.05 6.31
N PRO A 158 41.95 -11.29 7.15
CA PRO A 158 41.96 -10.79 8.52
C PRO A 158 41.85 -9.27 8.55
N ARG A 159 41.03 -8.73 9.45
CA ARG A 159 40.86 -7.28 9.67
C ARG A 159 40.89 -6.96 11.14
N ILE A 160 41.52 -5.84 11.48
CA ILE A 160 41.53 -5.30 12.83
C ILE A 160 40.59 -4.11 12.83
N LEU A 161 39.67 -4.09 13.80
CA LEU A 161 38.75 -3.01 14.07
C LEU A 161 39.16 -2.30 15.36
N ASP A 162 39.10 -0.98 15.34
CA ASP A 162 39.22 -0.15 16.53
C ASP A 162 37.89 -0.10 17.30
N ALA A 163 37.94 0.29 18.57
CA ALA A 163 36.75 0.35 19.41
C ALA A 163 35.75 1.38 18.87
N GLY A 164 34.50 0.97 18.70
CA GLY A 164 33.40 1.77 18.16
C GLY A 164 33.17 1.63 16.66
N GLU A 165 34.10 1.02 15.91
CA GLU A 165 33.95 0.86 14.45
C GLU A 165 32.82 -0.13 14.10
N ILE A 166 32.02 0.25 13.10
CA ILE A 166 30.94 -0.56 12.56
C ILE A 166 31.35 -1.15 11.22
N VAL A 167 31.20 -2.46 11.09
CA VAL A 167 31.54 -3.19 9.87
C VAL A 167 30.33 -3.90 9.27
N SER A 168 30.23 -3.88 7.95
CA SER A 168 29.27 -4.68 7.16
C SER A 168 29.98 -5.24 5.92
N THR A 169 29.24 -5.85 4.98
CA THR A 169 29.80 -6.43 3.76
C THR A 169 28.92 -6.16 2.55
N ASN A 170 29.53 -6.06 1.36
CA ASN A 170 28.83 -6.06 0.08
C ASN A 170 28.70 -7.45 -0.54
N GLU A 171 29.39 -8.45 0.02
CA GLU A 171 29.26 -9.84 -0.40
C GLU A 171 27.89 -10.41 0.01
N ALA A 172 27.51 -11.54 -0.59
CA ALA A 172 26.25 -12.21 -0.27
C ALA A 172 26.22 -12.64 1.22
N VAL A 173 27.21 -13.45 1.63
CA VAL A 173 27.43 -13.89 3.01
C VAL A 173 28.93 -14.00 3.27
N LEU A 174 29.39 -13.42 4.38
CA LEU A 174 30.73 -13.65 4.93
C LEU A 174 30.60 -14.12 6.37
N TRP A 175 31.16 -15.30 6.66
CA TRP A 175 31.26 -15.80 8.02
C TRP A 175 32.41 -15.11 8.74
N THR A 176 32.14 -14.63 9.94
CA THR A 176 33.09 -13.88 10.76
C THR A 176 33.40 -14.62 12.04
N GLN A 177 34.68 -14.65 12.41
CA GLN A 177 35.18 -15.17 13.68
C GLN A 177 36.02 -14.11 14.37
N ILE A 178 35.89 -13.95 15.67
CA ILE A 178 36.77 -13.08 16.45
C ILE A 178 37.98 -13.88 16.94
N ARG A 179 39.19 -13.39 16.69
CA ARG A 179 40.43 -13.95 17.28
C ARG A 179 40.71 -13.42 18.67
N PHE A 180 40.49 -12.11 18.86
CA PHE A 180 40.53 -11.43 20.14
C PHE A 180 39.66 -10.18 20.07
N GLY A 181 39.19 -9.72 21.23
CA GLY A 181 38.28 -8.58 21.35
C GLY A 181 36.83 -9.01 21.54
N GLU A 182 35.93 -8.06 21.37
CA GLU A 182 34.49 -8.21 21.55
C GLU A 182 33.77 -7.27 20.59
N ALA A 183 32.70 -7.75 19.98
CA ALA A 183 31.79 -6.99 19.14
C ALA A 183 30.34 -7.27 19.53
N THR A 184 29.42 -6.46 19.00
CA THR A 184 27.98 -6.68 19.11
C THR A 184 27.36 -6.83 17.73
N TYR A 185 26.47 -7.79 17.58
CA TYR A 185 25.72 -7.99 16.36
C TYR A 185 24.49 -7.08 16.33
N PHE A 186 24.17 -6.49 15.17
CA PHE A 186 23.09 -5.50 15.01
C PHE A 186 23.18 -4.29 15.97
N CYS A 187 24.37 -3.99 16.52
CA CYS A 187 24.56 -3.03 17.60
C CYS A 187 23.67 -3.28 18.83
N GLN A 188 23.29 -4.54 19.09
CA GLN A 188 22.49 -4.90 20.26
C GLN A 188 23.40 -5.42 21.37
N PRO A 189 23.39 -4.82 22.57
CA PRO A 189 24.21 -5.26 23.69
C PRO A 189 24.03 -6.73 24.09
N GLU A 190 22.83 -7.26 23.92
CA GLU A 190 22.43 -8.63 24.24
C GLU A 190 23.02 -9.65 23.26
N LEU A 191 23.50 -9.18 22.10
CA LEU A 191 24.11 -9.99 21.05
C LEU A 191 25.63 -9.80 21.03
N ALA A 192 26.24 -9.88 22.22
CA ALA A 192 27.68 -9.88 22.36
C ALA A 192 28.30 -11.09 21.63
N PHE A 193 29.39 -10.82 20.94
CA PHE A 193 30.13 -11.72 20.08
C PHE A 193 31.61 -11.58 20.44
N ASP A 194 32.24 -12.67 20.87
CA ASP A 194 33.63 -12.68 21.32
C ASP A 194 34.42 -13.83 20.67
N HIS A 195 35.67 -14.01 21.09
CA HIS A 195 36.56 -15.05 20.57
C HIS A 195 36.18 -16.48 20.96
N THR A 196 35.30 -16.68 21.95
CA THR A 196 34.81 -17.99 22.37
C THR A 196 33.58 -18.42 21.58
N ALA A 197 32.94 -17.46 20.91
CA ALA A 197 31.80 -17.70 20.04
C ALA A 197 32.20 -18.38 18.73
N GLY A 198 31.25 -19.12 18.14
CA GLY A 198 31.40 -19.74 16.82
C GLY A 198 31.41 -18.71 15.68
N ASN A 199 31.38 -19.17 14.44
CA ASN A 199 31.31 -18.27 13.29
C ASN A 199 29.91 -17.61 13.20
N LEU A 200 29.87 -16.31 12.94
CA LEU A 200 28.63 -15.54 12.78
C LEU A 200 28.56 -14.92 11.38
N PRO A 201 27.43 -15.03 10.66
CA PRO A 201 27.36 -14.52 9.30
C PRO A 201 27.10 -13.01 9.28
N LEU A 202 27.87 -12.33 8.44
CA LEU A 202 27.72 -10.94 8.05
C LEU A 202 27.17 -10.90 6.62
N THR A 203 26.18 -10.05 6.41
CA THR A 203 25.52 -9.82 5.12
C THR A 203 25.36 -8.32 4.94
N ARG A 204 24.96 -7.86 3.76
CA ARG A 204 24.60 -6.44 3.55
C ARG A 204 23.46 -5.91 4.43
N PHE A 205 22.71 -6.81 5.08
CA PHE A 205 21.61 -6.45 5.99
C PHE A 205 21.99 -6.58 7.46
N SER A 206 23.21 -7.02 7.79
CA SER A 206 23.71 -7.14 9.15
C SER A 206 25.02 -6.39 9.34
N TRP A 207 25.32 -6.05 10.59
CA TRP A 207 26.51 -5.29 10.95
C TRP A 207 27.05 -5.74 12.31
N LEU A 208 28.36 -5.59 12.48
CA LEU A 208 29.06 -5.80 13.74
C LEU A 208 29.61 -4.46 14.21
N ALA A 209 29.42 -4.13 15.48
CA ALA A 209 30.04 -2.97 16.11
C ALA A 209 31.06 -3.43 17.14
N SER A 210 32.32 -3.05 16.95
CA SER A 210 33.41 -3.44 17.83
C SER A 210 33.30 -2.69 19.17
N ARG A 211 33.35 -3.41 20.29
CA ARG A 211 33.38 -2.80 21.64
C ARG A 211 34.80 -2.53 22.12
N LEU A 212 35.72 -3.42 21.77
CA LEU A 212 37.14 -3.32 22.05
C LEU A 212 37.93 -3.32 20.74
N ARG A 213 39.26 -3.29 20.81
CA ARG A 213 40.07 -3.57 19.63
C ARG A 213 39.91 -5.04 19.26
N THR A 214 39.34 -5.32 18.08
CA THR A 214 38.87 -6.66 17.71
C THR A 214 39.50 -7.10 16.40
N GLN A 215 40.03 -8.32 16.36
CA GLN A 215 40.49 -8.92 15.11
C GLN A 215 39.46 -9.91 14.58
N LEU A 216 38.95 -9.61 13.38
CA LEU A 216 38.04 -10.47 12.63
C LEU A 216 38.81 -11.31 11.62
N LEU A 217 38.49 -12.60 11.60
CA LEU A 217 38.72 -13.47 10.47
C LEU A 217 37.42 -13.58 9.68
N THR A 218 37.54 -13.55 8.37
CA THR A 218 36.43 -13.73 7.44
C THR A 218 36.64 -15.02 6.66
N SER A 219 35.56 -15.67 6.27
CA SER A 219 35.54 -16.86 5.42
C SER A 219 34.22 -16.87 4.64
N ASP A 220 34.24 -17.41 3.43
CA ASP A 220 33.02 -17.66 2.65
C ASP A 220 32.39 -19.00 3.05
N THR A 221 31.17 -19.27 2.55
CA THR A 221 30.44 -20.48 2.89
C THR A 221 31.14 -21.74 2.35
N ALA A 222 31.74 -21.68 1.16
CA ALA A 222 32.56 -22.75 0.61
C ALA A 222 33.72 -23.15 1.54
N ALA A 223 34.49 -22.18 2.05
CA ALA A 223 35.60 -22.46 2.96
C ALA A 223 35.14 -23.10 4.29
N LEU A 224 33.97 -22.72 4.81
CA LEU A 224 33.39 -23.34 6.00
C LEU A 224 32.82 -24.74 5.75
N LEU A 225 32.36 -25.01 4.53
CA LEU A 225 31.95 -26.34 4.10
C LEU A 225 33.15 -27.28 4.05
N ASP A 226 34.26 -26.82 3.46
CA ASP A 226 35.51 -27.58 3.38
C ASP A 226 36.12 -27.87 4.76
N SER A 227 36.03 -26.91 5.69
CA SER A 227 36.51 -27.09 7.07
C SER A 227 35.55 -27.85 7.99
N GLN A 228 34.34 -28.20 7.51
CA GLN A 228 33.25 -28.82 8.28
C GLN A 228 32.78 -28.00 9.49
N GLU A 229 33.03 -26.69 9.51
CA GLU A 229 32.61 -25.81 10.61
C GLU A 229 31.22 -25.19 10.39
N ILE A 230 30.69 -25.26 9.17
CA ILE A 230 29.43 -24.61 8.78
C ILE A 230 28.22 -25.04 9.64
N GLU A 231 28.18 -26.30 10.08
CA GLU A 231 27.06 -26.81 10.88
C GLU A 231 27.01 -26.13 12.26
N ALA A 232 28.17 -26.01 12.91
CA ALA A 232 28.28 -25.32 14.20
C ALA A 232 28.02 -23.81 14.05
N ALA A 233 28.53 -23.22 12.97
CA ALA A 233 28.29 -21.82 12.62
C ALA A 233 26.80 -21.52 12.44
N LEU A 234 26.09 -22.36 11.70
CA LEU A 234 24.67 -22.20 11.42
C LEU A 234 23.82 -22.39 12.68
N SER A 235 24.13 -23.38 13.51
CA SER A 235 23.48 -23.58 14.82
C SER A 235 23.69 -22.38 15.76
N TYR A 236 24.90 -21.82 15.78
CA TYR A 236 25.18 -20.61 16.55
C TYR A 236 24.39 -19.41 16.03
N PHE A 237 24.35 -19.21 14.70
CA PHE A 237 23.53 -18.18 14.07
C PHE A 237 22.04 -18.34 14.41
N HIS A 238 21.50 -19.56 14.29
CA HIS A 238 20.11 -19.88 14.66
C HIS A 238 19.79 -19.51 16.11
N SER A 239 20.70 -19.79 17.05
CA SER A 239 20.54 -19.38 18.46
C SER A 239 20.42 -17.85 18.61
N ARG A 240 21.21 -17.08 17.83
CA ARG A 240 21.18 -15.61 17.82
C ARG A 240 19.91 -15.08 17.15
N VAL A 241 19.46 -15.71 16.07
CA VAL A 241 18.17 -15.41 15.41
C VAL A 241 17.02 -15.55 16.40
N LYS A 242 16.97 -16.63 17.20
CA LYS A 242 15.94 -16.81 18.23
C LYS A 242 15.90 -15.65 19.24
N LEU A 243 17.07 -15.19 19.70
CA LEU A 243 17.16 -14.06 20.64
C LEU A 243 16.69 -12.74 19.99
N ILE A 244 17.11 -12.49 18.74
CA ILE A 244 16.68 -11.29 18.00
C ILE A 244 15.16 -11.31 17.82
N MET A 245 14.58 -12.44 17.41
CA MET A 245 13.13 -12.58 17.23
C MET A 245 12.36 -12.28 18.51
N GLY A 246 12.82 -12.77 19.66
CA GLY A 246 12.20 -12.47 20.95
C GLY A 246 12.27 -11.00 21.34
N SER A 247 13.44 -10.37 21.22
CA SER A 247 13.63 -8.93 21.49
C SER A 247 12.76 -8.06 20.57
N ASN A 248 12.75 -8.40 19.28
CA ASN A 248 11.93 -7.78 18.26
C ASN A 248 10.43 -7.88 18.60
N TRP A 249 9.94 -9.04 19.05
CA TRP A 249 8.54 -9.21 19.44
C TRP A 249 8.16 -8.35 20.65
N GLN A 250 9.02 -8.28 21.66
CA GLN A 250 8.80 -7.42 22.83
C GLN A 250 8.72 -5.95 22.44
N GLN A 251 9.56 -5.50 21.52
CA GLN A 251 9.52 -4.14 20.98
C GLN A 251 8.22 -3.85 20.21
N ASP A 252 7.74 -4.76 19.34
CA ASP A 252 6.45 -4.51 18.64
C ASP A 252 5.29 -4.38 19.64
N THR A 253 5.31 -5.21 20.68
CA THR A 253 4.24 -5.24 21.68
C THR A 253 4.24 -3.92 22.47
N ALA A 254 5.41 -3.40 22.80
CA ALA A 254 5.56 -2.09 23.45
C ALA A 254 5.12 -0.94 22.53
N GLU A 255 5.55 -0.93 21.27
CA GLU A 255 5.16 0.11 20.30
C GLU A 255 3.65 0.12 20.03
N GLU A 256 3.01 -1.05 19.94
CA GLU A 256 1.56 -1.14 19.75
C GLU A 256 0.81 -0.69 21.01
N LEU A 257 1.32 -1.01 22.20
CA LEU A 257 0.75 -0.52 23.46
C LEU A 257 0.84 1.01 23.54
N ASP A 258 1.99 1.59 23.22
CA ASP A 258 2.20 3.04 23.16
C ASP A 258 1.23 3.69 22.16
N ARG A 259 1.04 3.08 20.99
CA ARG A 259 0.09 3.54 19.97
C ARG A 259 -1.36 3.52 20.48
N LEU A 260 -1.76 2.45 21.17
CA LEU A 260 -3.10 2.33 21.74
C LEU A 260 -3.31 3.36 22.87
N GLN A 261 -2.31 3.58 23.71
CA GLN A 261 -2.36 4.61 24.76
C GLN A 261 -2.45 6.02 24.17
N ALA A 262 -1.66 6.33 23.13
CA ALA A 262 -1.71 7.62 22.44
C ALA A 262 -3.08 7.86 21.80
N ARG A 263 -3.69 6.82 21.21
CA ARG A 263 -5.05 6.89 20.67
C ARG A 263 -6.09 7.14 21.76
N ALA A 264 -6.02 6.41 22.87
CA ALA A 264 -6.94 6.60 24.01
C ALA A 264 -6.84 8.02 24.59
N ALA A 265 -5.62 8.56 24.72
CA ALA A 265 -5.39 9.93 25.17
C ALA A 265 -5.98 10.97 24.19
N ALA A 266 -5.79 10.77 22.89
CA ALA A 266 -6.37 11.65 21.86
C ALA A 266 -7.91 11.60 21.85
N GLU A 267 -8.50 10.42 22.06
CA GLU A 267 -9.95 10.25 22.19
C GLU A 267 -10.49 10.96 23.44
N GLN A 268 -9.80 10.86 24.59
CA GLN A 268 -10.15 11.62 25.79
C GLN A 268 -10.08 13.14 25.57
N GLN A 269 -9.01 13.64 24.95
CA GLN A 269 -8.88 15.07 24.65
C GLN A 269 -9.98 15.56 23.70
N THR A 270 -10.36 14.74 22.71
CA THR A 270 -11.47 15.04 21.79
C THR A 270 -12.80 15.08 22.53
N MET A 271 -13.03 14.16 23.47
CA MET A 271 -14.21 14.14 24.33
C MET A 271 -14.29 15.38 25.22
N GLU A 272 -13.19 15.77 25.87
CA GLU A 272 -13.14 16.98 26.70
C GLU A 272 -13.42 18.25 25.89
N GLN A 273 -12.89 18.34 24.67
CA GLN A 273 -13.18 19.44 23.75
C GLN A 273 -14.65 19.44 23.32
N ALA A 274 -15.24 18.27 23.05
CA ALA A 274 -16.66 18.15 22.71
C ALA A 274 -17.56 18.55 23.89
N LEU A 275 -17.24 18.12 25.11
CA LEU A 275 -17.93 18.54 26.34
C LEU A 275 -17.79 20.05 26.59
N THR A 276 -16.63 20.63 26.29
CA THR A 276 -16.41 22.07 26.38
C THR A 276 -17.27 22.84 25.37
N ARG A 277 -17.39 22.34 24.14
CA ARG A 277 -18.29 22.90 23.11
C ARG A 277 -19.76 22.76 23.48
N LEU A 278 -20.16 21.65 24.10
CA LEU A 278 -21.52 21.46 24.62
C LEU A 278 -21.84 22.37 25.82
N ARG A 279 -20.82 22.82 26.56
CA ARG A 279 -20.98 23.82 27.65
C ARG A 279 -21.05 25.26 27.13
N GLN A 280 -20.68 25.52 25.87
CA GLN A 280 -20.66 26.87 25.31
C GLN A 280 -22.03 27.52 25.02
N PRO A 281 -23.20 26.83 24.91
CA PRO A 281 -24.49 27.53 24.76
C PRO A 281 -25.26 27.80 26.06
N LEU A 282 -24.66 27.68 27.25
CA LEU A 282 -25.32 28.07 28.52
C LEU A 282 -24.98 29.50 29.00
N ALA A 283 -24.07 30.20 28.33
CA ALA A 283 -23.63 31.53 28.75
C ALA A 283 -23.30 32.46 27.57
N ALA A 284 -24.31 32.90 26.82
CA ALA A 284 -24.33 34.20 26.15
C ALA A 284 -25.67 34.39 25.41
N ARG A 285 -26.68 34.85 26.14
CA ARG A 285 -27.93 35.36 25.54
C ARG A 285 -27.68 36.83 25.19
N ALA A 286 -27.20 37.09 23.97
CA ALA A 286 -27.13 38.44 23.42
C ALA A 286 -28.26 38.60 22.40
N THR A 287 -29.20 39.49 22.74
CA THR A 287 -30.31 39.96 21.91
C THR A 287 -29.80 40.83 20.76
N VAL A 288 -30.22 40.54 19.52
CA VAL A 288 -30.14 41.45 18.36
C VAL A 288 -31.43 41.31 17.53
N PRO A 289 -31.99 42.40 16.94
CA PRO A 289 -33.33 42.46 16.31
C PRO A 289 -33.34 41.92 14.86
N PRO A 290 -34.54 41.76 14.23
CA PRO A 290 -34.71 41.00 12.99
C PRO A 290 -34.46 41.83 11.72
N PRO A 291 -34.27 41.16 10.57
CA PRO A 291 -35.01 41.59 9.38
C PRO A 291 -35.67 40.44 8.61
N ASP A 292 -36.75 40.82 7.93
CA ASP A 292 -37.68 40.02 7.14
C ASP A 292 -37.04 39.28 5.94
N ALA A 293 -37.27 37.97 5.94
CA ALA A 293 -37.30 36.96 4.89
C ALA A 293 -36.88 35.68 5.62
N SER A 294 -37.79 34.71 5.79
CA SER A 294 -37.51 33.51 6.59
C SER A 294 -36.14 32.95 6.18
N GLN A 295 -35.19 32.85 7.10
CA GLN A 295 -33.84 32.38 6.84
C GLN A 295 -33.85 31.03 6.08
N THR A 296 -34.91 30.25 6.29
CA THR A 296 -35.28 29.03 5.56
C THR A 296 -35.45 29.27 4.05
N ASP A 297 -36.13 30.34 3.63
CA ASP A 297 -36.39 30.66 2.22
C ASP A 297 -35.10 31.04 1.48
N GLN A 298 -34.23 31.82 2.13
CA GLN A 298 -32.92 32.18 1.57
C GLN A 298 -32.04 30.94 1.40
N LEU A 299 -32.05 30.05 2.40
CA LEU A 299 -31.28 28.82 2.38
C LEU A 299 -31.81 27.84 1.32
N MET A 300 -33.12 27.71 1.18
CA MET A 300 -33.76 26.93 0.11
C MET A 300 -33.48 27.51 -1.28
N ALA A 301 -33.48 28.83 -1.43
CA ALA A 301 -33.13 29.51 -2.69
C ALA A 301 -31.67 29.27 -3.08
N ALA A 302 -30.73 29.28 -2.12
CA ALA A 302 -29.34 28.92 -2.34
C ALA A 302 -29.15 27.42 -2.65
N LEU A 303 -29.93 26.53 -2.01
CA LEU A 303 -29.86 25.08 -2.26
C LEU A 303 -30.44 24.67 -3.61
N LYS A 304 -31.37 25.43 -4.20
CA LYS A 304 -32.00 25.13 -5.49
C LYS A 304 -31.00 24.94 -6.65
N PRO A 305 -30.07 25.86 -6.93
CA PRO A 305 -29.08 25.67 -8.00
C PRO A 305 -28.07 24.55 -7.69
N ILE A 306 -27.73 24.33 -6.41
CA ILE A 306 -26.92 23.18 -5.97
C ILE A 306 -27.65 21.87 -6.28
N GLY A 307 -28.94 21.81 -5.97
CA GLY A 307 -29.80 20.67 -6.25
C GLY A 307 -29.92 20.39 -7.74
N ALA A 308 -30.10 21.42 -8.56
CA ALA A 308 -30.13 21.28 -10.03
C ALA A 308 -28.80 20.73 -10.59
N ALA A 309 -27.67 21.19 -10.07
CA ALA A 309 -26.34 20.72 -10.49
C ALA A 309 -26.07 19.27 -10.08
N LEU A 310 -26.51 18.85 -8.90
CA LEU A 310 -26.31 17.50 -8.35
C LEU A 310 -27.42 16.51 -8.71
N GLY A 311 -28.55 16.98 -9.25
CA GLY A 311 -29.76 16.16 -9.43
C GLY A 311 -30.42 15.76 -8.11
N LEU A 312 -30.36 16.65 -7.11
CA LEU A 312 -30.94 16.50 -5.78
C LEU A 312 -32.20 17.37 -5.64
N ASN A 313 -33.20 16.84 -4.96
CA ASN A 313 -34.39 17.57 -4.56
C ASN A 313 -34.30 17.84 -3.06
N PHE A 314 -34.10 19.09 -2.69
CA PHE A 314 -34.15 19.51 -1.29
C PHE A 314 -35.59 19.76 -0.87
N HIS A 315 -35.99 19.20 0.28
CA HIS A 315 -37.31 19.36 0.86
C HIS A 315 -37.26 20.32 2.06
N PRO A 316 -38.23 21.26 2.17
CA PRO A 316 -38.27 22.20 3.29
C PRO A 316 -38.57 21.48 4.61
N PRO A 317 -38.10 21.99 5.76
CA PRO A 317 -38.28 21.34 7.06
C PRO A 317 -39.79 21.18 7.40
N HIS A 318 -40.17 20.03 7.95
CA HIS A 318 -41.56 19.73 8.36
C HIS A 318 -42.05 20.63 9.51
N LEU A 319 -41.13 21.07 10.35
CA LEU A 319 -41.39 22.00 11.44
C LEU A 319 -40.87 23.37 11.01
N THR A 320 -41.72 24.39 11.12
CA THR A 320 -41.28 25.78 10.95
C THR A 320 -40.22 26.05 11.99
N PRO A 321 -38.97 26.36 11.60
CA PRO A 321 -37.93 26.68 12.57
C PRO A 321 -38.36 27.87 13.42
N ALA A 322 -37.99 27.87 14.71
CA ALA A 322 -38.21 29.04 15.53
C ALA A 322 -37.49 30.23 14.90
N ALA A 323 -38.03 31.45 15.04
CA ALA A 323 -37.46 32.65 14.42
C ALA A 323 -35.99 32.95 14.81
N ALA A 324 -35.45 32.25 15.82
CA ALA A 324 -34.09 32.39 16.32
C ALA A 324 -33.20 31.14 16.08
N THR A 325 -33.62 30.18 15.25
CA THR A 325 -32.83 28.98 14.95
C THR A 325 -31.64 29.33 14.04
N PRO A 326 -30.39 28.95 14.39
CA PRO A 326 -29.22 29.21 13.54
C PRO A 326 -29.33 28.57 12.15
N ALA A 327 -28.74 29.21 11.13
CA ALA A 327 -28.73 28.72 9.75
C ALA A 327 -28.19 27.28 9.59
N TYR A 328 -27.22 26.88 10.42
CA TYR A 328 -26.66 25.52 10.38
C TYR A 328 -27.67 24.47 10.85
N GLU A 329 -28.49 24.76 11.86
CA GLU A 329 -29.50 23.83 12.37
C GLU A 329 -30.63 23.66 11.36
N ILE A 330 -31.02 24.75 10.70
CA ILE A 330 -32.02 24.73 9.62
C ILE A 330 -31.48 23.90 8.43
N LEU A 331 -30.20 24.07 8.08
CA LEU A 331 -29.54 23.27 7.05
C LEU A 331 -29.54 21.78 7.42
N GLU A 332 -29.20 21.41 8.65
CA GLU A 332 -29.23 20.01 9.11
C GLU A 332 -30.64 19.41 9.02
N GLN A 333 -31.68 20.18 9.38
CA GLN A 333 -33.07 19.74 9.25
C GLN A 333 -33.47 19.49 7.79
N ILE A 334 -33.13 20.41 6.88
CA ILE A 334 -33.39 20.27 5.43
C ILE A 334 -32.67 19.03 4.87
N VAL A 335 -31.40 18.87 5.20
CA VAL A 335 -30.55 17.78 4.72
C VAL A 335 -31.09 16.43 5.20
N ARG A 336 -31.47 16.33 6.49
CA ARG A 336 -32.06 15.13 7.09
C ARG A 336 -33.39 14.75 6.45
N GLN A 337 -34.25 15.72 6.19
CA GLN A 337 -35.55 15.47 5.56
C GLN A 337 -35.42 15.14 4.07
N SER A 338 -34.40 15.68 3.41
CA SER A 338 -34.10 15.37 2.01
C SER A 338 -33.37 14.03 1.84
N ASP A 339 -33.06 13.34 2.93
CA ASP A 339 -32.23 12.12 2.98
C ASP A 339 -30.86 12.30 2.31
N VAL A 340 -30.32 13.52 2.37
CA VAL A 340 -29.02 13.90 1.82
C VAL A 340 -27.99 13.83 2.93
N ARG A 341 -26.73 13.51 2.61
CA ARG A 341 -25.62 13.68 3.55
C ARG A 341 -24.80 14.90 3.19
N THR A 342 -24.31 15.59 4.21
CA THR A 342 -23.39 16.71 4.08
C THR A 342 -22.02 16.40 4.65
N ARG A 343 -21.00 17.07 4.12
CA ARG A 343 -19.69 17.21 4.77
C ARG A 343 -19.31 18.68 4.81
N GLU A 344 -18.56 19.04 5.84
CA GLU A 344 -17.91 20.34 5.94
C GLU A 344 -16.57 20.32 5.20
N VAL A 345 -16.27 21.39 4.48
CA VAL A 345 -15.06 21.56 3.66
C VAL A 345 -14.45 22.91 3.97
N ALA A 346 -13.16 22.94 4.30
CA ALA A 346 -12.44 24.17 4.56
C ALA A 346 -12.04 24.87 3.24
N LEU A 347 -12.45 26.13 3.09
CA LEU A 347 -12.12 26.98 1.94
C LEU A 347 -10.71 27.58 2.13
N ARG A 348 -9.66 26.82 1.78
CA ARG A 348 -8.25 27.22 1.96
C ARG A 348 -7.54 27.54 0.65
N GLY A 349 -6.68 28.56 0.68
CA GLY A 349 -5.87 28.96 -0.48
C GLY A 349 -6.72 29.37 -1.69
N ALA A 350 -6.26 29.07 -2.90
CA ALA A 350 -6.96 29.37 -4.15
C ALA A 350 -8.02 28.31 -4.54
N TRP A 351 -8.84 27.88 -3.57
CA TRP A 351 -9.85 26.83 -3.73
C TRP A 351 -10.80 27.09 -4.91
N TRP A 352 -11.10 28.36 -5.20
CA TRP A 352 -12.03 28.75 -6.26
C TRP A 352 -11.55 28.41 -7.69
N ARG A 353 -10.28 28.01 -7.86
CA ARG A 353 -9.71 27.59 -9.15
C ARG A 353 -9.89 26.10 -9.44
N GLN A 354 -10.07 25.28 -8.39
CA GLN A 354 -10.12 23.83 -8.49
C GLN A 354 -11.56 23.35 -8.39
N ASP A 355 -11.94 22.36 -9.20
CA ASP A 355 -13.29 21.81 -9.16
C ASP A 355 -13.48 20.88 -7.94
N GLY A 356 -14.21 21.36 -6.93
CA GLY A 356 -14.64 20.60 -5.76
C GLY A 356 -16.13 20.24 -5.77
N GLY A 357 -16.82 20.45 -6.90
CA GLY A 357 -18.28 20.32 -7.02
C GLY A 357 -19.06 21.50 -6.43
N PRO A 358 -20.41 21.47 -6.50
CA PRO A 358 -21.28 22.50 -5.92
C PRO A 358 -21.16 22.55 -4.39
N LEU A 359 -21.01 23.75 -3.84
CA LEU A 359 -20.87 23.97 -2.39
C LEU A 359 -21.87 25.02 -1.91
N LEU A 360 -22.29 24.92 -0.65
CA LEU A 360 -22.99 25.98 0.06
C LEU A 360 -22.01 26.67 0.99
N ALA A 361 -21.82 27.98 0.85
CA ALA A 361 -21.00 28.76 1.77
C ALA A 361 -21.86 29.76 2.54
N LEU A 362 -21.33 30.23 3.66
CA LEU A 362 -21.94 31.31 4.44
C LEU A 362 -21.08 32.56 4.30
N THR A 363 -21.68 33.75 4.17
CA THR A 363 -20.93 35.02 4.13
C THR A 363 -20.35 35.34 5.51
N ALA A 364 -19.11 35.83 5.59
CA ALA A 364 -18.45 36.12 6.86
C ALA A 364 -19.11 37.26 7.67
N ALA A 365 -19.70 38.25 7.00
CA ALA A 365 -20.29 39.43 7.66
C ALA A 365 -21.66 39.15 8.31
N GLU A 366 -22.53 38.41 7.61
CA GLU A 366 -23.95 38.28 7.97
C GLU A 366 -24.43 36.82 8.07
N ASN A 367 -23.51 35.85 7.96
CA ASN A 367 -23.80 34.41 7.98
C ASN A 367 -24.90 33.97 7.00
N ARG A 368 -25.01 34.65 5.85
CA ARG A 368 -26.03 34.39 4.83
C ARG A 368 -25.62 33.23 3.92
N PRO A 369 -26.56 32.34 3.54
CA PRO A 369 -26.30 31.23 2.64
C PRO A 369 -26.12 31.71 1.21
N VAL A 370 -25.03 31.27 0.56
CA VAL A 370 -24.75 31.50 -0.85
C VAL A 370 -24.31 30.20 -1.52
N ALA A 371 -24.68 30.01 -2.77
CA ALA A 371 -24.30 28.82 -3.52
C ALA A 371 -23.05 29.07 -4.36
N LEU A 372 -22.12 28.13 -4.35
CA LEU A 372 -20.89 28.15 -5.12
C LEU A 372 -20.97 27.07 -6.20
N ILE A 373 -20.92 27.48 -7.46
CA ILE A 373 -21.01 26.58 -8.62
C ILE A 373 -19.78 26.74 -9.50
N TYR A 374 -19.11 25.63 -9.82
CA TYR A 374 -17.94 25.63 -10.68
C TYR A 374 -18.34 25.69 -12.16
N GLN A 375 -17.81 26.65 -12.92
CA GLN A 375 -18.03 26.81 -14.36
C GLN A 375 -16.73 26.76 -15.18
N GLY A 376 -15.97 25.67 -15.05
CA GLY A 376 -14.82 25.33 -15.92
C GLY A 376 -13.57 26.21 -15.80
N ARG A 377 -13.72 27.50 -15.47
CA ARG A 377 -12.66 28.51 -15.29
C ARG A 377 -12.56 29.01 -13.84
N GLY A 378 -13.51 28.64 -12.99
CA GLY A 378 -13.56 29.01 -11.59
C GLY A 378 -14.98 28.88 -11.02
N TYR A 379 -15.10 29.16 -9.71
CA TYR A 379 -16.40 29.22 -9.04
C TYR A 379 -17.15 30.52 -9.31
N GLN A 380 -18.48 30.44 -9.32
CA GLN A 380 -19.40 31.56 -9.26
C GLN A 380 -20.24 31.47 -8.00
N ILE A 381 -20.42 32.60 -7.32
CA ILE A 381 -21.37 32.80 -6.23
C ILE A 381 -22.74 33.10 -6.84
N PHE A 382 -23.75 32.35 -6.42
CA PHE A 382 -25.15 32.69 -6.58
C PHE A 382 -25.68 33.24 -5.26
N ASP A 383 -26.11 34.49 -5.29
CA ASP A 383 -26.71 35.17 -4.14
C ASP A 383 -28.24 35.02 -4.22
N PRO A 384 -28.89 34.40 -3.21
CA PRO A 384 -30.33 34.16 -3.22
C PRO A 384 -31.18 35.44 -3.13
N LEU A 385 -30.63 36.57 -2.68
CA LEU A 385 -31.38 37.83 -2.58
C LEU A 385 -31.42 38.58 -3.91
N THR A 386 -30.28 38.61 -4.61
CA THR A 386 -30.15 39.32 -5.88
C THR A 386 -30.46 38.42 -7.08
N HIS A 387 -30.50 37.09 -6.89
CA HIS A 387 -30.60 36.08 -7.95
C HIS A 387 -29.52 36.22 -9.04
N GLU A 388 -28.38 36.84 -8.71
CA GLU A 388 -27.27 37.08 -9.63
C GLU A 388 -26.13 36.08 -9.43
N TYR A 389 -25.44 35.77 -10.52
CA TYR A 389 -24.19 35.02 -10.52
C TYR A 389 -23.01 35.98 -10.60
N ARG A 390 -22.06 35.87 -9.67
CA ARG A 390 -20.82 36.66 -9.67
C ARG A 390 -19.61 35.74 -9.58
N PRO A 391 -18.54 35.98 -10.37
CA PRO A 391 -17.34 35.16 -10.29
C PRO A 391 -16.65 35.30 -8.92
N VAL A 392 -16.11 34.20 -8.41
CA VAL A 392 -15.28 34.22 -7.20
C VAL A 392 -13.88 34.67 -7.57
N ASP A 393 -13.54 35.90 -7.20
CA ASP A 393 -12.17 36.39 -7.18
C ASP A 393 -11.58 36.37 -5.76
N LEU A 394 -10.34 36.84 -5.61
CA LEU A 394 -9.67 36.84 -4.31
C LEU A 394 -10.40 37.73 -3.30
N ALA A 395 -10.98 38.86 -3.73
CA ALA A 395 -11.74 39.75 -2.86
C ALA A 395 -13.06 39.12 -2.39
N ALA A 396 -13.80 38.46 -3.27
CA ALA A 396 -15.02 37.73 -2.95
C ALA A 396 -14.74 36.52 -2.05
N SER A 397 -13.58 35.85 -2.22
CA SER A 397 -13.22 34.69 -1.39
C SER A 397 -13.02 35.04 0.09
N VAL A 398 -12.55 36.24 0.41
CA VAL A 398 -12.35 36.73 1.78
C VAL A 398 -13.66 37.13 2.44
N GLN A 399 -14.69 37.45 1.65
CA GLN A 399 -16.02 37.78 2.15
C GLN A 399 -16.84 36.54 2.53
N LEU A 400 -16.36 35.34 2.17
CA LEU A 400 -16.95 34.06 2.55
C LEU A 400 -16.35 33.57 3.87
N GLY A 401 -17.15 32.85 4.64
CA GLY A 401 -16.67 32.15 5.82
C GLY A 401 -15.63 31.09 5.47
N PRO A 402 -14.81 30.65 6.45
CA PRO A 402 -13.72 29.70 6.21
C PRO A 402 -14.20 28.28 5.87
N LEU A 403 -15.50 28.00 6.00
CA LEU A 403 -16.10 26.68 5.91
C LEU A 403 -17.26 26.71 4.91
N ALA A 404 -17.40 25.64 4.14
CA ALA A 404 -18.47 25.40 3.20
C ALA A 404 -19.01 23.98 3.34
N TYR A 405 -20.23 23.74 2.88
CA TYR A 405 -20.89 22.45 2.92
C TYR A 405 -20.97 21.85 1.53
N SER A 406 -20.54 20.59 1.41
CA SER A 406 -20.66 19.78 0.20
C SER A 406 -21.71 18.69 0.44
N PHE A 407 -22.48 18.37 -0.60
CA PHE A 407 -23.64 17.46 -0.51
C PHE A 407 -23.37 16.18 -1.30
N TYR A 408 -23.70 15.04 -0.70
CA TYR A 408 -23.60 13.74 -1.34
C TYR A 408 -24.95 13.26 -1.84
N ARG A 409 -24.94 12.68 -3.04
CA ARG A 409 -26.14 12.15 -3.67
C ARG A 409 -26.44 10.72 -3.17
N PRO A 410 -27.58 10.47 -2.51
CA PRO A 410 -27.94 9.12 -2.09
C PRO A 410 -28.43 8.27 -3.28
N PHE A 411 -28.40 6.95 -3.13
CA PHE A 411 -29.13 6.05 -4.03
C PHE A 411 -30.64 6.15 -3.78
N PRO A 412 -31.49 5.91 -4.81
CA PRO A 412 -32.92 5.82 -4.58
C PRO A 412 -33.23 4.66 -3.61
N ASN A 413 -34.26 4.84 -2.78
CA ASN A 413 -34.73 3.87 -1.77
C ASN A 413 -35.39 2.61 -2.37
N SER A 414 -35.20 2.36 -3.67
CA SER A 414 -35.65 1.17 -4.39
C SER A 414 -34.50 0.17 -4.61
N ALA A 415 -34.81 -1.03 -5.12
CA ALA A 415 -33.79 -1.90 -5.68
C ALA A 415 -33.05 -1.15 -6.80
N VAL A 416 -31.72 -1.12 -6.75
CA VAL A 416 -30.89 -0.41 -7.73
C VAL A 416 -30.58 -1.36 -8.87
N THR A 417 -30.97 -0.97 -10.09
CA THR A 417 -30.64 -1.71 -11.31
C THR A 417 -29.37 -1.15 -11.96
N LEU A 418 -28.72 -1.91 -12.86
CA LEU A 418 -27.60 -1.40 -13.65
C LEU A 418 -27.94 -0.11 -14.43
N ARG A 419 -29.19 0.04 -14.86
CA ARG A 419 -29.67 1.25 -15.55
C ARG A 419 -29.70 2.45 -14.63
N ASP A 420 -30.07 2.26 -13.37
CA ASP A 420 -30.09 3.32 -12.36
C ASP A 420 -28.69 3.77 -12.01
N ILE A 421 -27.73 2.84 -11.93
CA ILE A 421 -26.30 3.15 -11.74
C ILE A 421 -25.77 3.98 -12.91
N LEU A 422 -26.02 3.54 -14.16
CA LEU A 422 -25.60 4.30 -15.34
C LEU A 422 -26.22 5.70 -15.39
N ARG A 423 -27.53 5.83 -15.11
CA ARG A 423 -28.21 7.13 -15.03
C ARG A 423 -27.64 8.00 -13.91
N PHE A 424 -27.33 7.42 -12.76
CA PHE A 424 -26.71 8.10 -11.62
C PHE A 424 -25.33 8.65 -12.01
N SER A 425 -24.47 7.85 -12.63
CA SER A 425 -23.12 8.25 -13.06
C SER A 425 -23.11 9.27 -14.19
N LEU A 426 -24.11 9.23 -15.09
CA LEU A 426 -24.24 10.19 -16.19
C LEU A 426 -24.70 11.57 -15.72
N GLN A 427 -25.41 11.67 -14.60
CA GLN A 427 -25.96 12.92 -14.09
C GLN A 427 -24.88 13.68 -13.29
N GLY A 428 -24.58 14.90 -13.71
CA GLY A 428 -23.45 15.70 -13.20
C GLY A 428 -22.19 15.62 -14.07
N ASN A 429 -21.99 14.54 -14.84
CA ASN A 429 -20.78 14.30 -15.64
C ASN A 429 -21.03 14.22 -17.17
N ARG A 430 -22.16 14.74 -17.66
CA ARG A 430 -22.60 14.61 -19.07
C ARG A 430 -21.56 15.11 -20.08
N ASP A 431 -20.87 16.21 -19.75
CA ASP A 431 -19.87 16.80 -20.63
C ASP A 431 -18.64 15.91 -20.80
N SER A 432 -18.15 15.34 -19.69
CA SER A 432 -17.06 14.36 -19.72
C SER A 432 -17.44 13.12 -20.53
N PHE A 433 -18.66 12.60 -20.36
CA PHE A 433 -19.16 11.47 -21.15
C PHE A 433 -19.25 11.81 -22.65
N ARG A 434 -19.82 12.97 -22.99
CA ARG A 434 -19.94 13.44 -24.38
C ARG A 434 -18.58 13.62 -25.03
N LEU A 435 -17.61 14.24 -24.33
CA LEU A 435 -16.25 14.41 -24.82
C LEU A 435 -15.59 13.05 -25.10
N ASN A 436 -15.69 12.11 -24.16
CA ASN A 436 -15.13 10.76 -24.33
C ASN A 436 -15.75 10.02 -25.51
N LEU A 437 -17.06 10.18 -25.74
CA LEU A 437 -17.76 9.59 -26.89
C LEU A 437 -17.26 10.20 -28.21
N VAL A 438 -17.20 11.53 -28.30
CA VAL A 438 -16.77 12.25 -29.52
C VAL A 438 -15.30 11.95 -29.86
N VAL A 439 -14.40 12.06 -28.88
CA VAL A 439 -12.98 11.75 -29.08
C VAL A 439 -12.77 10.27 -29.40
N GLY A 440 -13.54 9.39 -28.77
CA GLY A 440 -13.53 7.96 -29.09
C GLY A 440 -13.94 7.67 -30.54
N ALA A 441 -15.01 8.32 -31.02
CA ALA A 441 -15.46 8.20 -32.40
C ALA A 441 -14.42 8.74 -33.39
N LEU A 442 -13.78 9.88 -33.09
CA LEU A 442 -12.71 10.43 -33.92
C LEU A 442 -11.49 9.50 -34.01
N ILE A 443 -11.06 8.92 -32.89
CA ILE A 443 -9.97 7.94 -32.88
C ILE A 443 -10.34 6.69 -33.70
N ALA A 444 -11.58 6.21 -33.58
CA ALA A 444 -12.06 5.06 -34.34
C ALA A 444 -12.06 5.36 -35.85
N LEU A 445 -12.53 6.54 -36.26
CA LEU A 445 -12.55 6.96 -37.66
C LEU A 445 -11.13 7.08 -38.24
N LEU A 446 -10.21 7.72 -37.51
CA LEU A 446 -8.80 7.82 -37.92
C LEU A 446 -8.11 6.44 -37.95
N GLY A 447 -8.54 5.52 -37.08
CA GLY A 447 -8.05 4.14 -37.05
C GLY A 447 -8.42 3.31 -38.28
N LEU A 448 -9.35 3.76 -39.11
CA LEU A 448 -9.67 3.14 -40.39
C LEU A 448 -8.68 3.54 -41.51
N LEU A 449 -7.86 4.57 -41.31
CA LEU A 449 -6.92 5.04 -42.34
C LEU A 449 -5.81 4.01 -42.66
N PRO A 450 -5.16 3.33 -41.69
CA PRO A 450 -4.15 2.32 -42.01
C PRO A 450 -4.62 1.17 -42.91
N PRO A 451 -5.76 0.49 -42.67
CA PRO A 451 -6.22 -0.57 -43.57
C PRO A 451 -6.60 -0.04 -44.96
N ILE A 452 -7.20 1.16 -45.06
CA ILE A 452 -7.50 1.80 -46.36
C ILE A 452 -6.20 2.11 -47.12
N ALA A 453 -5.22 2.71 -46.44
CA ALA A 453 -3.93 3.01 -47.04
C ALA A 453 -3.18 1.75 -47.47
N THR A 454 -3.26 0.68 -46.67
CA THR A 454 -2.66 -0.62 -47.03
C THR A 454 -3.28 -1.17 -48.31
N GLY A 455 -4.62 -1.15 -48.44
CA GLY A 455 -5.31 -1.55 -49.68
C GLY A 455 -4.83 -0.75 -50.90
N LEU A 456 -4.82 0.58 -50.79
CA LEU A 456 -4.34 1.46 -51.87
C LEU A 456 -2.88 1.19 -52.26
N VAL A 457 -2.03 0.90 -51.28
CA VAL A 457 -0.61 0.57 -51.53
C VAL A 457 -0.48 -0.68 -52.39
N PHE A 458 -1.21 -1.75 -52.05
CA PHE A 458 -1.18 -3.01 -52.80
C PHE A 458 -1.85 -2.90 -54.18
N ASP A 459 -3.01 -2.25 -54.25
CA ASP A 459 -3.83 -2.24 -55.46
C ASP A 459 -3.29 -1.28 -56.53
N HIS A 460 -2.65 -0.18 -56.14
CA HIS A 460 -2.24 0.89 -57.05
C HIS A 460 -0.75 1.26 -57.00
N LEU A 461 -0.17 1.42 -55.80
CA LEU A 461 1.17 2.02 -55.72
C LEU A 461 2.30 1.06 -56.05
N ILE A 462 2.21 -0.18 -55.59
CA ILE A 462 3.21 -1.21 -55.88
C ILE A 462 3.22 -1.53 -57.38
N PRO A 463 2.07 -1.76 -58.06
CA PRO A 463 2.05 -2.03 -59.50
C PRO A 463 2.55 -0.85 -60.36
N GLU A 464 2.21 0.39 -60.01
CA GLU A 464 2.54 1.58 -60.82
C GLU A 464 3.91 2.20 -60.49
N ALA A 465 4.66 1.64 -59.54
CA ALA A 465 5.99 2.10 -59.09
C ALA A 465 6.05 3.59 -58.69
N GLN A 466 4.97 4.15 -58.14
CA GLN A 466 4.88 5.56 -57.76
C GLN A 466 5.49 5.86 -56.38
N VAL A 467 6.82 5.94 -56.30
CA VAL A 467 7.56 6.13 -55.03
C VAL A 467 7.19 7.45 -54.31
N ASN A 468 6.88 8.52 -55.06
CA ASN A 468 6.49 9.80 -54.47
C ASN A 468 5.14 9.73 -53.74
N LEU A 469 4.16 9.02 -54.31
CA LEU A 469 2.84 8.83 -53.69
C LEU A 469 2.95 7.95 -52.44
N LEU A 470 3.86 6.97 -52.46
CA LEU A 470 4.15 6.10 -51.32
C LEU A 470 4.69 6.90 -50.12
N LEU A 471 5.63 7.81 -50.39
CA LEU A 471 6.21 8.68 -49.36
C LEU A 471 5.17 9.65 -48.78
N GLN A 472 4.31 10.24 -49.63
CA GLN A 472 3.20 11.09 -49.19
C GLN A 472 2.21 10.34 -48.30
N MET A 473 1.84 9.11 -48.66
CA MET A 473 0.97 8.28 -47.81
C MET A 473 1.65 7.88 -46.49
N GLY A 474 2.94 7.55 -46.52
CA GLY A 474 3.72 7.29 -45.30
C GLY A 474 3.70 8.48 -44.34
N LEU A 475 3.91 9.70 -44.86
CA LEU A 475 3.80 10.94 -44.08
C LEU A 475 2.36 11.20 -43.59
N GLY A 476 1.34 10.93 -44.40
CA GLY A 476 -0.06 11.05 -44.01
C GLY A 476 -0.44 10.09 -42.87
N LEU A 477 0.04 8.85 -42.92
CA LEU A 477 -0.14 7.87 -41.86
C LEU A 477 0.61 8.26 -40.59
N LEU A 478 1.82 8.82 -40.71
CA LEU A 478 2.57 9.35 -39.57
C LEU A 478 1.81 10.51 -38.91
N ALA A 479 1.30 11.46 -39.68
CA ALA A 479 0.48 12.56 -39.17
C ALA A 479 -0.79 12.06 -38.47
N THR A 480 -1.43 11.03 -39.04
CA THR A 480 -2.60 10.36 -38.44
C THR A 480 -2.24 9.70 -37.12
N ALA A 481 -1.10 9.01 -37.04
CA ALA A 481 -0.61 8.38 -35.82
C ALA A 481 -0.35 9.43 -34.72
N LEU A 482 0.25 10.56 -35.06
CA LEU A 482 0.47 11.68 -34.15
C LEU A 482 -0.85 12.29 -33.65
N ALA A 483 -1.81 12.54 -34.56
CA ALA A 483 -3.13 13.05 -34.19
C ALA A 483 -3.87 12.07 -33.25
N MET A 484 -3.83 10.77 -33.55
CA MET A 484 -4.40 9.74 -32.68
C MET A 484 -3.72 9.70 -31.31
N ALA A 485 -2.39 9.87 -31.24
CA ALA A 485 -1.67 9.90 -29.97
C ALA A 485 -2.15 11.08 -29.09
N ILE A 486 -2.29 12.28 -29.66
CA ILE A 486 -2.81 13.46 -28.95
C ILE A 486 -4.24 13.22 -28.45
N LEU A 487 -5.13 12.74 -29.33
CA LEU A 487 -6.52 12.46 -28.97
C LEU A 487 -6.64 11.38 -27.90
N ARG A 488 -5.80 10.33 -27.95
CA ARG A 488 -5.73 9.28 -26.91
C ARG A 488 -5.33 9.85 -25.56
N THR A 489 -4.35 10.76 -25.52
CA THR A 489 -3.93 11.43 -24.28
C THR A 489 -5.06 12.27 -23.69
N VAL A 490 -5.75 13.07 -24.51
CA VAL A 490 -6.91 13.88 -24.07
C VAL A 490 -8.02 12.98 -23.53
N ARG A 491 -8.33 11.88 -24.23
CA ARG A 491 -9.32 10.90 -23.77
C ARG A 491 -8.90 10.25 -22.46
N SER A 492 -7.63 9.86 -22.31
CA SER A 492 -7.11 9.24 -21.09
C SER A 492 -7.26 10.16 -19.88
N LEU A 493 -6.91 11.44 -20.01
CA LEU A 493 -7.06 12.43 -18.94
C LEU A 493 -8.54 12.67 -18.59
N SER A 494 -9.40 12.75 -19.62
CA SER A 494 -10.85 12.89 -19.42
C SER A 494 -11.46 11.67 -18.73
N LEU A 495 -11.01 10.45 -19.08
CA LEU A 495 -11.45 9.20 -18.45
C LEU A 495 -11.05 9.13 -16.98
N ILE A 496 -9.82 9.52 -16.61
CA ILE A 496 -9.39 9.56 -15.21
C ILE A 496 -10.31 10.48 -14.41
N ARG A 497 -10.56 11.70 -14.90
CA ARG A 497 -11.46 12.65 -14.22
C ARG A 497 -12.87 12.09 -14.05
N LEU A 498 -13.42 11.50 -15.12
CA LEU A 498 -14.74 10.88 -15.10
C LEU A 498 -14.79 9.73 -14.07
N LEU A 499 -13.80 8.83 -14.09
CA LEU A 499 -13.72 7.69 -13.18
C LEU A 499 -13.62 8.15 -11.72
N THR A 500 -12.76 9.13 -11.40
CA THR A 500 -12.62 9.63 -10.03
C THR A 500 -13.91 10.28 -9.52
N GLN A 501 -14.61 11.06 -10.35
CA GLN A 501 -15.89 11.67 -9.97
C GLN A 501 -16.99 10.62 -9.80
N VAL A 502 -17.08 9.65 -10.71
CA VAL A 502 -18.06 8.57 -10.62
C VAL A 502 -17.77 7.70 -9.38
N ASP A 503 -16.54 7.25 -9.19
CA ASP A 503 -16.15 6.39 -8.07
C ASP A 503 -16.42 7.05 -6.71
N SER A 504 -15.99 8.31 -6.52
CA SER A 504 -16.26 9.04 -5.27
C SER A 504 -17.77 9.20 -4.99
N SER A 505 -18.58 9.47 -6.01
CA SER A 505 -20.04 9.57 -5.85
C SER A 505 -20.69 8.22 -5.55
N LEU A 506 -20.23 7.16 -6.19
CA LEU A 506 -20.81 5.82 -6.11
C LEU A 506 -20.43 5.13 -4.80
N GLN A 507 -19.20 5.29 -4.35
CA GLN A 507 -18.76 4.86 -3.02
C GLN A 507 -19.55 5.56 -1.92
N ALA A 508 -19.68 6.89 -1.99
CA ALA A 508 -20.45 7.65 -1.00
C ALA A 508 -21.92 7.19 -0.93
N ALA A 509 -22.56 7.00 -2.07
CA ALA A 509 -23.94 6.50 -2.15
C ALA A 509 -24.07 5.04 -1.64
N THR A 510 -23.09 4.19 -1.94
CA THR A 510 -23.07 2.80 -1.48
C THR A 510 -22.92 2.73 0.04
N TRP A 511 -21.99 3.49 0.60
CA TRP A 511 -21.80 3.59 2.05
C TRP A 511 -23.03 4.14 2.75
N ASP A 512 -23.64 5.20 2.21
CA ASP A 512 -24.88 5.73 2.76
C ASP A 512 -25.98 4.66 2.82
N ARG A 513 -26.17 3.92 1.73
CA ARG A 513 -27.15 2.83 1.67
C ARG A 513 -26.82 1.70 2.63
N LEU A 514 -25.55 1.25 2.68
CA LEU A 514 -25.11 0.17 3.55
C LEU A 514 -25.34 0.50 5.02
N LEU A 515 -25.07 1.74 5.43
CA LEU A 515 -25.33 2.21 6.80
C LEU A 515 -26.81 2.34 7.15
N LYS A 516 -27.71 2.39 6.15
CA LYS A 516 -29.17 2.40 6.34
C LYS A 516 -29.78 1.00 6.37
N LEU A 517 -29.01 -0.05 6.07
CA LEU A 517 -29.54 -1.43 6.07
C LEU A 517 -29.76 -1.95 7.49
N PRO A 518 -30.80 -2.77 7.71
CA PRO A 518 -31.07 -3.36 9.02
C PRO A 518 -30.01 -4.38 9.41
N LEU A 519 -29.86 -4.61 10.72
CA LEU A 519 -28.93 -5.60 11.30
C LEU A 519 -29.15 -7.03 10.76
N THR A 520 -30.37 -7.37 10.31
CA THR A 520 -30.68 -8.67 9.71
C THR A 520 -29.93 -8.92 8.41
N PHE A 521 -29.72 -7.89 7.59
CA PHE A 521 -28.93 -8.00 6.36
C PHE A 521 -27.49 -8.43 6.65
N PHE A 522 -26.84 -7.79 7.62
CA PHE A 522 -25.44 -8.09 7.93
C PHE A 522 -25.22 -9.53 8.45
N LYS A 523 -26.20 -10.11 9.15
CA LYS A 523 -26.12 -11.49 9.66
C LYS A 523 -26.00 -12.55 8.56
N GLU A 524 -26.53 -12.29 7.36
CA GLU A 524 -26.51 -13.24 6.25
C GLU A 524 -25.18 -13.27 5.48
N TYR A 525 -24.31 -12.28 5.67
CA TYR A 525 -23.08 -12.10 4.88
C TYR A 525 -21.77 -12.08 5.71
N THR A 526 -21.85 -12.15 7.04
CA THR A 526 -20.68 -12.47 7.89
C THR A 526 -20.49 -13.99 7.96
N ALA A 527 -19.66 -14.55 7.08
CA ALA A 527 -19.17 -15.94 7.12
C ALA A 527 -17.65 -15.96 7.10
#